data_AF-A0A947SX37-F1
#
_entry.id   AF-A0A947SX37-F1
#
_cell.length_a   1.000
_cell.length_b   1.000
_cell.length_c   1.000
_cell.angle_alpha   90.00
_cell.angle_beta   90.00
_cell.angle_gamma   90.00
#
_symmetry.space_group_name_H-M   'P 1'
#
loop_
_entity.id
_entity.type
_entity.pdbx_description
1 polymer ?
#
loop_
_entity_poly.entity_id
_entity_poly.type
_entity_poly.pdbx_seq_one_letter_code
_entity_poly.pdbx_strand_id
1 'polypeptide(L)' 'MDEQIREAALKYHRQSPAGKITVQPSKPLHTARDLALAYSPGVAAACEEIVRDPAEVRSLTARGNLVA' A
#
# COMPACT_ATOMS: atom_id res chain seq x y z
N MET A 1 -18.69 16.65 24.75
CA MET A 1 -18.28 16.80 23.36
C MET A 1 -19.26 17.77 22.72
N ASP A 2 -18.80 18.79 22.02
CA ASP A 2 -19.69 19.67 21.27
C ASP A 2 -20.48 18.83 20.25
N GLU A 3 -21.80 18.97 20.24
CA GLU A 3 -22.70 18.21 19.37
C GLU A 3 -22.36 18.43 17.89
N GLN A 4 -21.90 19.63 17.54
CA GLN A 4 -21.46 19.94 16.18
C GLN A 4 -20.23 19.11 15.78
N ILE A 5 -19.28 18.90 16.70
CA ILE A 5 -18.08 18.10 16.43
C ILE A 5 -18.46 16.62 16.32
N ARG A 6 -19.42 16.15 17.14
CA ARG A 6 -19.94 14.77 17.07
C ARG A 6 -20.53 14.48 15.69
N GLU A 7 -21.44 15.33 15.23
CA GLU A 7 -22.08 15.17 13.91
C GLU A 7 -21.07 15.27 12.76
N ALA A 8 -20.14 16.23 12.83
CA ALA A 8 -19.08 16.38 11.83
C ALA A 8 -18.19 15.14 11.75
N ALA A 9 -17.78 14.56 12.88
CA ALA A 9 -16.99 13.34 12.92
C ALA A 9 -17.76 12.16 12.30
N LEU A 10 -19.04 11.99 12.65
CA LEU A 10 -19.89 10.94 12.07
C LEU A 10 -20.05 11.11 10.55
N LYS A 11 -20.23 12.34 10.06
CA LYS A 11 -20.29 12.63 8.62
C LYS A 11 -18.96 12.32 7.95
N TYR A 12 -17.85 12.81 8.50
CA TYR A 12 -16.49 12.59 7.98
C TYR A 12 -16.19 11.09 7.81
N HIS A 13 -16.50 10.26 8.81
CA HIS A 13 -16.27 8.82 8.74
C HIS A 13 -17.18 8.05 7.76
N ARG A 14 -18.35 8.62 7.42
CA ARG A 14 -19.34 8.01 6.52
C ARG A 14 -19.23 8.49 5.08
N GLN A 15 -18.53 9.60 4.82
CA GLN A 15 -18.31 10.10 3.47
C GLN A 15 -17.60 9.02 2.63
N SER A 16 -17.97 8.92 1.36
CA SER A 16 -17.39 7.90 0.47
C SER A 16 -15.96 8.29 0.07
N PRO A 17 -14.99 7.36 0.10
CA PRO A 17 -15.09 6.02 0.66
C PRO A 17 -15.13 6.04 2.19
N ALA A 18 -16.04 5.26 2.79
CA ALA A 18 -16.20 5.24 4.24
C ALA A 18 -14.94 4.71 4.95
N GLY A 19 -14.68 5.23 6.15
CA GLY A 19 -13.47 4.93 6.91
C GLY A 19 -12.36 5.96 6.70
N LYS A 20 -11.14 5.61 7.13
CA LYS A 20 -9.97 6.52 7.10
C LYS A 20 -8.74 5.92 6.42
N ILE A 21 -8.75 4.61 6.18
CA ILE A 21 -7.60 3.88 5.67
C ILE A 21 -7.85 3.59 4.20
N THR A 22 -6.82 3.80 3.38
CA THR A 22 -6.77 3.40 1.98
C THR A 22 -5.43 2.74 1.70
N VAL A 23 -5.40 1.87 0.69
CA VAL A 23 -4.18 1.24 0.18
C VAL A 23 -4.01 1.68 -1.26
N GLN A 24 -2.88 2.32 -1.56
CA GLN A 24 -2.57 2.82 -2.89
C GLN A 24 -1.20 2.28 -3.35
N PRO A 25 -1.06 1.89 -4.63
CA PRO A 25 0.22 1.51 -5.19
C PRO A 25 1.25 2.64 -5.07
N SER A 26 2.49 2.32 -4.71
CA SER A 26 3.59 3.29 -4.62
C SER A 26 4.32 3.51 -5.95
N LYS A 27 4.01 2.70 -6.98
CA LYS A 27 4.58 2.73 -8.33
C LYS A 27 3.45 2.76 -9.38
N PRO A 28 3.66 3.35 -10.57
CA PRO A 28 2.68 3.32 -11.66
C PRO A 28 2.32 1.91 -12.08
N LEU A 29 1.06 1.71 -12.50
CA LEU A 29 0.52 0.42 -12.98
C LEU A 29 -0.33 0.62 -14.25
N HIS A 30 0.07 1.53 -15.15
CA HIS A 30 -0.78 1.99 -16.25
C HIS A 30 -0.56 1.21 -17.55
N THR A 31 0.60 0.59 -17.72
CA THR A 31 0.99 -0.10 -18.95
C THR A 31 1.20 -1.59 -18.74
N ALA A 32 1.18 -2.36 -19.83
CA ALA A 32 1.55 -3.78 -19.78
C ALA A 32 2.98 -3.99 -19.24
N ARG A 33 3.89 -3.06 -19.53
CA ARG A 33 5.24 -3.07 -18.97
C ARG A 33 5.24 -2.87 -17.46
N ASP A 34 4.45 -1.93 -16.96
CA ASP A 34 4.34 -1.68 -15.51
C ASP A 34 3.80 -2.92 -14.78
N LEU A 35 2.77 -3.55 -15.35
CA LEU A 35 2.20 -4.78 -14.80
C LEU A 35 3.19 -5.95 -14.84
N ALA A 36 3.96 -6.08 -15.92
CA ALA A 36 5.00 -7.10 -16.03
C ALA A 36 6.14 -6.91 -15.03
N LEU A 37 6.40 -5.68 -14.56
CA LEU A 37 7.38 -5.39 -13.50
C LEU A 37 6.80 -5.61 -12.10
N ALA A 38 5.55 -5.19 -11.88
CA ALA A 38 4.88 -5.29 -10.59
C ALA A 38 4.41 -6.71 -10.25
N TYR A 39 4.19 -7.53 -11.26
CA TYR A 39 3.72 -8.91 -11.13
C TYR A 39 4.54 -9.85 -12.02
N SER A 40 3.99 -10.99 -12.41
CA SER A 40 4.65 -11.93 -13.30
C SER A 40 4.93 -11.30 -14.68
N PRO A 41 6.14 -11.48 -15.25
CA PRO A 41 7.26 -12.27 -14.72
C PRO A 41 8.23 -11.49 -13.80
N GLY A 42 8.20 -10.15 -13.79
CA GLY A 42 9.24 -9.31 -13.17
C GLY A 42 9.35 -9.41 -11.65
N VAL A 43 8.24 -9.67 -10.94
CA VAL A 43 8.23 -9.85 -9.49
C VAL A 43 9.15 -10.97 -9.00
N ALA A 44 9.44 -11.96 -9.86
CA ALA A 44 10.34 -13.07 -9.54
C ALA A 44 11.73 -12.59 -9.11
N ALA A 45 12.26 -11.52 -9.73
CA ALA A 45 13.58 -11.00 -9.39
C ALA A 45 13.66 -10.49 -7.94
N ALA A 46 12.60 -9.80 -7.46
CA ALA A 46 12.53 -9.37 -6.07
C ALA A 46 12.42 -10.57 -5.10
N CYS A 47 11.68 -11.61 -5.48
CA CYS A 47 11.56 -12.84 -4.68
C CYS A 47 12.90 -13.59 -4.59
N GLU A 48 13.57 -13.81 -5.72
CA GLU A 48 14.87 -14.49 -5.80
C GLU A 48 15.94 -13.74 -4.99
N GLU A 49 15.91 -12.42 -5.05
CA GLU A 49 16.83 -11.57 -4.28
C GLU A 49 16.61 -11.68 -2.77
N ILE A 50 15.36 -11.73 -2.31
CA ILE A 50 15.03 -11.96 -0.89
C ILE A 50 15.39 -13.39 -0.45
N VAL A 51 15.29 -14.38 -1.34
CA VAL A 51 15.77 -15.75 -1.07
C VAL A 51 17.29 -15.77 -0.91
N ARG A 52 18.02 -15.04 -1.76
CA ARG A 52 19.48 -14.90 -1.73
C ARG A 52 19.95 -14.15 -0.48
N ASP A 53 19.32 -13.03 -0.16
CA ASP A 53 19.58 -12.21 1.01
C ASP A 53 18.26 -11.78 1.70
N PRO A 54 17.90 -12.44 2.81
CA PRO A 54 16.69 -12.09 3.56
C PRO A 54 16.65 -10.64 4.08
N ALA A 55 17.77 -9.92 4.17
CA ALA A 55 17.81 -8.52 4.60
C ALA A 55 17.15 -7.58 3.58
N GLU A 56 17.17 -7.94 2.28
CA GLU A 56 16.57 -7.17 1.19
C GLU A 56 15.05 -7.06 1.28
N VAL A 57 14.40 -7.84 2.16
CA VAL A 57 12.97 -7.63 2.46
C VAL A 57 12.68 -6.20 2.94
N ARG A 58 13.66 -5.52 3.56
CA ARG A 58 13.49 -4.13 4.05
C ARG A 58 13.55 -3.10 2.94
N SER A 59 14.31 -3.35 1.87
CA SER A 59 14.51 -2.45 0.71
C SER A 59 13.49 -2.71 -0.41
N LEU A 60 13.15 -3.98 -0.64
CA LEU A 60 12.33 -4.42 -1.78
C LEU A 60 10.83 -4.53 -1.48
N THR A 61 10.41 -4.29 -0.24
CA THR A 61 8.99 -4.37 0.16
C THR A 61 8.58 -3.19 1.04
N ALA A 62 7.28 -3.07 1.33
CA ALA A 62 6.77 -2.07 2.26
C ALA A 62 7.23 -2.30 3.72
N ARG A 63 7.86 -3.45 4.05
CA ARG A 63 8.22 -3.84 5.42
C ARG A 63 9.11 -2.83 6.14
N GLY A 64 9.99 -2.12 5.41
CA GLY A 64 10.85 -1.09 6.01
C GLY A 64 10.11 0.08 6.64
N ASN A 65 8.84 0.31 6.27
CA ASN A 65 8.03 1.44 6.73
C ASN A 65 6.62 1.03 7.24
N LEU A 66 6.32 -0.27 7.33
CA LEU A 66 5.03 -0.78 7.78
C LEU A 66 5.01 -0.93 9.31
N VAL A 67 4.08 -0.26 9.98
CA VAL A 67 3.82 -0.37 11.43
C VAL A 67 2.40 -0.90 11.63
N ALA A 68 2.25 -1.91 12.48
CA ALA A 68 0.98 -2.57 12.80
C ALA A 68 0.41 -2.10 14.15
#